data_AF-A0A7V6XLS2-F1
#
_entry.id   AF-A0A7V6XLS2-F1
#
_cell.length_a   1.000
_cell.length_b   1.000
_cell.length_c   1.000
_cell.angle_alpha   90.00
_cell.angle_beta   90.00
_cell.angle_gamma   90.00
#
_symmetry.space_group_name_H-M   'P 1'
#
loop_
_entity.id
_entity.type
_entity.pdbx_description
1 polymer ?
#
loop_
_entity_poly.entity_id
_entity_poly.type
_entity_poly.pdbx_seq_one_letter_code
_entity_poly.pdbx_strand_id
1 'polypeptide(L)'
;MGFKMIRCSITLILLILLLITQRGASLGLAAGDINFMLNGNKVKTLSPQPFIQDGKVLVPLRFIAEQLGAKVTWNNKDMKAYIKKDNRSVTLQIDSRLIEYDIDGKMYHICDVAPFIVEERTFVPLRIISNVLGVSIDRDNIERTIYIDTLKLSNGTPFYDLNIDTIEPRQRISGITQLQISFPEGKATDATEIKFLLLEPETRQGVVVARGTYNR
;
A
#
# COMPACT_ATOMS: atom_id res chain seq x y z
N MET A 1 47.24 53.60 12.37
CA MET A 1 47.22 52.13 12.56
C MET A 1 45.81 51.50 12.41
N GLY A 2 44.84 52.16 11.74
CA GLY A 2 43.44 51.70 11.69
C GLY A 2 43.01 50.94 10.41
N PHE A 3 43.69 51.13 9.28
CA PHE A 3 43.27 50.53 8.00
C PHE A 3 43.63 49.04 7.82
N LYS A 4 44.60 48.52 8.58
CA LYS A 4 44.98 47.10 8.54
C LYS A 4 43.97 46.20 9.29
N MET A 5 43.38 46.69 10.38
CA MET A 5 42.40 45.92 11.17
C MET A 5 41.07 45.76 10.43
N ILE A 6 40.60 46.81 9.73
CA ILE A 6 39.34 46.77 8.98
C ILE A 6 39.39 45.76 7.83
N ARG A 7 40.52 45.65 7.12
CA ARG A 7 40.71 44.66 6.06
C ARG A 7 40.68 43.21 6.57
N CYS A 8 41.19 42.97 7.79
CA CYS A 8 41.21 41.64 8.41
C CYS A 8 39.83 41.23 8.96
N SER A 9 39.04 42.20 9.46
CA SER A 9 37.68 41.95 9.92
C SER A 9 36.72 41.66 8.77
N ILE A 10 36.86 42.34 7.62
CA ILE A 10 36.02 42.09 6.43
C ILE A 10 36.30 40.70 5.83
N THR A 11 37.57 40.29 5.75
CA THR A 11 37.92 38.94 5.28
C THR A 11 37.45 37.85 6.24
N LEU A 12 37.51 38.08 7.55
CA LEU A 12 37.00 37.12 8.54
C LEU A 12 35.47 36.97 8.48
N ILE A 13 34.74 38.06 8.30
CA ILE A 13 33.27 38.04 8.14
C ILE A 13 32.87 37.32 6.84
N LEU A 14 33.61 37.52 5.74
CA LEU A 14 33.35 36.83 4.46
C LEU A 14 33.60 35.30 4.58
N LEU A 15 34.62 34.90 5.34
CA LEU A 15 34.94 33.49 5.58
C LEU A 15 33.88 32.81 6.46
N ILE A 16 33.35 33.52 7.46
CA ILE A 16 32.27 33.05 8.32
C ILE A 16 30.95 32.94 7.53
N LEU A 17 30.67 33.88 6.61
CA LEU A 17 29.50 33.79 5.73
C LEU A 17 29.57 32.57 4.78
N LEU A 18 30.77 32.24 4.28
CA LEU A 18 31.01 31.07 3.42
C LEU A 18 30.86 29.72 4.18
N LEU A 19 31.06 29.72 5.50
CA LEU A 19 30.88 28.53 6.33
C LEU A 19 29.40 28.26 6.67
N ILE A 20 28.53 29.27 6.59
CA ILE A 20 27.09 29.14 6.88
C ILE A 20 26.33 28.51 5.71
N THR A 21 26.84 28.61 4.47
CA THR A 21 26.20 28.04 3.27
C THR A 21 26.40 26.53 3.11
N GLN A 22 27.27 25.90 3.91
CA GLN A 22 27.51 24.44 3.81
C GLN A 22 26.55 23.59 4.65
N ARG A 23 25.51 24.19 5.26
CA ARG A 23 24.49 23.43 5.99
C ARG A 23 23.33 23.04 5.09
N GLY A 24 23.39 21.80 4.60
CA GLY A 24 22.20 21.04 4.22
C GLY A 24 22.09 20.68 2.75
N ALA A 25 23.03 19.91 2.21
CA ALA A 25 22.65 18.93 1.20
C ALA A 25 22.00 17.77 1.95
N SER A 26 20.67 17.77 2.07
CA SER A 26 19.98 16.52 2.38
C SER A 26 20.28 15.58 1.22
N LEU A 27 20.98 14.48 1.51
CA LEU A 27 21.00 13.32 0.62
C LEU A 27 19.57 12.78 0.62
N GLY A 28 18.73 13.34 -0.24
CA GLY A 28 17.56 12.64 -0.71
C GLY A 28 18.07 11.40 -1.41
N LEU A 29 18.09 10.26 -0.70
CA LEU A 29 18.15 8.96 -1.35
C LEU A 29 16.94 8.90 -2.27
N ALA A 30 17.13 9.27 -3.53
CA ALA A 30 16.18 8.98 -4.58
C ALA A 30 15.98 7.46 -4.52
N ALA A 31 14.82 7.03 -4.04
CA ALA A 31 14.44 5.63 -4.09
C ALA A 31 14.43 5.26 -5.58
N GLY A 32 15.49 4.60 -6.04
CA GLY A 32 15.69 4.33 -7.47
C GLY A 32 14.48 3.69 -8.13
N ASP A 33 14.30 4.00 -9.41
CA ASP A 33 13.17 3.61 -10.26
C ASP A 33 12.78 2.13 -10.06
N ILE A 34 11.49 1.88 -9.87
CA ILE A 34 10.94 0.51 -9.80
C ILE A 34 10.67 0.06 -11.23
N ASN A 35 11.32 -1.02 -11.66
CA ASN A 35 11.10 -1.60 -12.98
C ASN A 35 9.88 -2.51 -12.95
N PHE A 36 9.11 -2.53 -14.04
CA PHE A 36 7.96 -3.42 -14.21
C PHE A 36 8.14 -4.25 -15.48
N MET A 37 7.93 -5.55 -15.36
CA MET A 37 7.86 -6.51 -16.46
C MET A 37 6.49 -7.14 -16.48
N LEU A 38 5.77 -7.00 -17.59
CA LEU A 38 4.46 -7.61 -17.80
C LEU A 38 4.60 -8.70 -18.87
N ASN A 39 4.36 -9.95 -18.48
CA ASN A 39 4.50 -11.12 -19.37
C ASN A 39 5.86 -11.14 -20.10
N GLY A 40 6.94 -10.86 -19.37
CA GLY A 40 8.31 -10.81 -19.92
C GLY A 40 8.66 -9.52 -20.67
N ASN A 41 7.71 -8.61 -20.90
CA ASN A 41 7.95 -7.35 -21.60
C ASN A 41 8.14 -6.19 -20.62
N LYS A 42 9.15 -5.34 -20.85
CA LYS A 42 9.37 -4.14 -20.04
C LYS A 42 8.22 -3.15 -20.23
N VAL A 43 7.57 -2.79 -19.12
CA VAL A 43 6.54 -1.74 -19.09
C VAL A 43 7.26 -0.39 -19.16
N LYS A 44 7.16 0.27 -20.32
CA LYS A 44 7.78 1.58 -20.53
C LYS A 44 6.87 2.66 -19.94
N THR A 45 7.28 3.16 -18.77
CA THR A 45 6.74 4.35 -18.11
C THR A 45 5.40 4.14 -17.42
N LEU A 46 5.45 4.18 -16.09
CA LEU A 46 4.30 4.41 -15.23
C LEU A 46 4.25 5.91 -14.89
N SER A 47 3.14 6.57 -15.22
CA SER A 47 2.92 7.98 -14.88
C SER A 47 1.59 8.13 -14.11
N PRO A 48 1.63 8.65 -12.86
CA PRO A 48 2.81 9.03 -12.10
C PRO A 48 3.64 7.80 -11.69
N GLN A 49 4.89 8.03 -11.27
CA GLN A 49 5.78 6.91 -10.97
C GLN A 49 5.32 6.12 -9.74
N PRO A 50 5.45 4.77 -9.76
CA PRO A 50 5.27 3.94 -8.59
C PRO A 50 6.32 4.28 -7.54
N PHE A 51 5.98 4.05 -6.29
CA PHE A 51 6.92 4.28 -5.19
C PHE A 51 6.73 3.24 -4.09
N ILE A 52 7.69 3.19 -3.17
CA ILE A 52 7.61 2.31 -2.01
C ILE A 52 7.24 3.16 -0.80
N GLN A 53 6.21 2.73 -0.08
CA GLN A 53 5.84 3.27 1.23
C GLN A 53 5.64 2.11 2.20
N ASP A 54 6.27 2.16 3.37
CA ASP A 54 6.18 1.12 4.41
C ASP A 54 6.48 -0.30 3.88
N GLY A 55 7.46 -0.40 2.96
CA GLY A 55 7.85 -1.65 2.29
C GLY A 55 6.88 -2.14 1.22
N LYS A 56 5.77 -1.42 0.96
CA LYS A 56 4.76 -1.76 -0.04
C LYS A 56 4.99 -0.97 -1.32
N VAL A 57 4.90 -1.65 -2.46
CA VAL A 57 4.94 -0.99 -3.77
C VAL A 57 3.55 -0.43 -4.05
N LEU A 58 3.48 0.89 -4.22
CA LEU A 58 2.27 1.62 -4.55
C LEU A 58 2.29 2.02 -6.01
N VAL A 59 1.18 1.78 -6.70
CA VAL A 59 1.05 1.96 -8.14
C VAL A 59 -0.19 2.78 -8.48
N PRO A 60 -0.17 3.56 -9.59
CA PRO A 60 -1.38 4.18 -10.12
C PRO A 60 -2.39 3.10 -10.53
N LEU A 61 -3.55 3.11 -9.88
CA LEU A 61 -4.59 2.09 -10.01
C LEU A 61 -5.00 1.87 -11.47
N ARG A 62 -5.40 2.94 -12.17
CA ARG A 62 -5.95 2.87 -13.53
C ARG A 62 -4.93 2.29 -14.50
N PHE A 63 -3.68 2.77 -14.44
CA PHE A 63 -2.64 2.32 -15.35
C PHE A 63 -2.45 0.80 -15.27
N ILE A 64 -2.21 0.27 -14.06
CA ILE A 64 -1.94 -1.15 -13.90
C ILE A 64 -3.20 -1.98 -14.20
N ALA A 65 -4.39 -1.54 -13.79
CA ALA A 65 -5.63 -2.24 -14.05
C ALA A 65 -5.90 -2.38 -15.57
N GLU A 66 -5.73 -1.30 -16.35
CA GLU A 66 -5.96 -1.31 -17.80
C GLU A 66 -4.95 -2.17 -18.55
N GLN A 67 -3.67 -2.15 -18.16
CA GLN A 67 -2.64 -3.05 -18.71
C GLN A 67 -2.99 -4.53 -18.51
N LEU A 68 -3.80 -4.84 -17.50
CA LEU A 68 -4.26 -6.18 -17.16
C LEU A 68 -5.67 -6.49 -17.68
N GLY A 69 -6.21 -5.63 -18.56
CA GLY A 69 -7.51 -5.80 -19.22
C GLY A 69 -8.71 -5.47 -18.34
N ALA A 70 -8.52 -4.81 -17.19
CA ALA A 70 -9.60 -4.38 -16.33
C ALA A 70 -10.05 -2.95 -16.64
N LYS A 71 -11.34 -2.69 -16.47
CA LYS A 71 -11.94 -1.35 -16.56
C LYS A 71 -11.99 -0.71 -15.19
N VAL A 72 -11.62 0.57 -15.10
CA VAL A 72 -11.74 1.37 -13.87
C VAL A 72 -12.75 2.50 -14.07
N THR A 73 -13.80 2.54 -13.25
CA THR A 73 -14.73 3.68 -13.15
C THR A 73 -14.60 4.38 -11.81
N TRP A 74 -14.90 5.67 -11.78
CA TRP A 74 -14.76 6.53 -10.60
C TRP A 74 -16.10 7.14 -10.23
N ASN A 75 -16.43 7.11 -8.94
CA ASN A 75 -17.53 7.86 -8.35
C ASN A 75 -16.95 8.93 -7.44
N ASN A 76 -17.13 10.18 -7.83
CA ASN A 76 -16.59 11.34 -7.13
C ASN A 76 -17.35 11.70 -5.85
N LYS A 77 -18.64 11.33 -5.77
CA LYS A 77 -19.48 11.63 -4.59
C LYS A 77 -19.03 10.79 -3.39
N ASP A 78 -18.79 9.51 -3.64
CA ASP A 78 -18.46 8.54 -2.59
C ASP A 78 -16.94 8.28 -2.50
N MET A 79 -16.14 8.93 -3.35
CA MET A 79 -14.70 8.72 -3.47
C MET A 79 -14.34 7.25 -3.69
N LYS A 80 -15.07 6.59 -4.60
CA LYS A 80 -14.97 5.16 -4.89
C LYS A 80 -14.41 4.89 -6.28
N ALA A 81 -13.44 3.99 -6.35
CA ALA A 81 -12.98 3.38 -7.59
C ALA A 81 -13.59 1.97 -7.73
N TYR A 82 -14.21 1.70 -8.87
CA TYR A 82 -14.72 0.39 -9.23
C TYR A 82 -13.83 -0.21 -10.31
N ILE A 83 -13.30 -1.39 -10.04
CA ILE A 83 -12.47 -2.15 -10.97
C ILE A 83 -13.29 -3.35 -11.42
N LYS A 84 -13.39 -3.58 -12.73
CA LYS A 84 -14.13 -4.72 -13.29
C LYS A 84 -13.30 -5.42 -14.36
N LYS A 85 -13.21 -6.75 -14.26
CA LYS A 85 -12.64 -7.63 -15.28
C LYS A 85 -13.48 -8.90 -15.34
N ASP A 86 -14.03 -9.22 -16.50
CA ASP A 86 -14.91 -10.38 -16.68
C ASP A 86 -16.08 -10.40 -15.67
N ASN A 87 -16.22 -11.49 -14.90
CA ASN A 87 -17.22 -11.63 -13.83
C ASN A 87 -16.75 -11.10 -12.46
N ARG A 88 -15.55 -10.52 -12.39
CA ARG A 88 -14.94 -10.07 -11.13
C ARG A 88 -15.07 -8.55 -11.02
N SER A 89 -15.45 -8.09 -9.83
CA SER A 89 -15.37 -6.66 -9.53
C SER A 89 -14.81 -6.38 -8.15
N VAL A 90 -14.18 -5.22 -8.01
CA VAL A 90 -13.64 -4.74 -6.75
C VAL A 90 -14.00 -3.28 -6.56
N THR A 91 -14.45 -2.96 -5.36
CA THR A 91 -14.72 -1.58 -4.95
C THR A 91 -13.69 -1.15 -3.90
N LEU A 92 -13.00 -0.06 -4.23
CA LEU A 92 -12.04 0.62 -3.37
C LEU A 92 -12.60 1.98 -3.02
N GLN A 93 -12.46 2.39 -1.75
CA GLN A 93 -12.79 3.74 -1.31
C GLN A 93 -11.54 4.40 -0.77
N ILE A 94 -11.35 5.67 -1.11
CA ILE A 94 -10.21 6.46 -0.62
C ILE A 94 -10.23 6.50 0.91
N ASP A 95 -9.05 6.36 1.51
CA ASP A 95 -8.79 6.32 2.94
C ASP A 95 -9.46 5.16 3.71
N SER A 96 -10.09 4.23 3.01
CA SER A 96 -10.66 3.01 3.57
C SER A 96 -9.76 1.81 3.32
N ARG A 97 -9.43 1.08 4.39
CA ARG A 97 -8.73 -0.20 4.28
C ARG A 97 -9.65 -1.35 3.88
N LEU A 98 -10.96 -1.19 4.01
CA LEU A 98 -11.94 -2.20 3.64
C LEU A 98 -12.11 -2.26 2.12
N ILE A 99 -11.79 -3.41 1.54
CA ILE A 99 -11.97 -3.74 0.13
C ILE A 99 -13.19 -4.63 -0.01
N GLU A 100 -14.06 -4.32 -0.96
CA GLU A 100 -15.19 -5.18 -1.34
C GLU A 100 -14.86 -5.90 -2.65
N TYR A 101 -14.91 -7.22 -2.62
CA TYR A 101 -14.75 -8.10 -3.78
C TYR A 101 -16.10 -8.70 -4.15
N ASP A 102 -16.33 -8.86 -5.44
CA ASP A 102 -17.42 -9.67 -5.99
C ASP A 102 -16.83 -10.66 -7.00
N ILE A 103 -16.51 -11.85 -6.49
CA ILE A 103 -15.96 -13.00 -7.22
C ILE A 103 -16.74 -14.18 -6.65
N ASP A 104 -17.87 -14.54 -7.28
CA ASP A 104 -18.80 -15.56 -6.78
C ASP A 104 -19.49 -15.17 -5.45
N GLY A 105 -19.82 -13.88 -5.34
CA GLY A 105 -20.53 -13.28 -4.22
C GLY A 105 -19.67 -12.31 -3.43
N LYS A 106 -20.34 -11.39 -2.73
CA LYS A 106 -19.68 -10.33 -1.98
C LYS A 106 -18.81 -10.89 -0.86
N MET A 107 -17.56 -10.43 -0.83
CA MET A 107 -16.57 -10.70 0.21
C MET A 107 -15.84 -9.40 0.57
N TYR A 108 -15.28 -9.34 1.78
CA TYR A 108 -14.56 -8.17 2.25
C TYR A 108 -13.19 -8.54 2.79
N HIS A 109 -12.15 -7.82 2.39
CA HIS A 109 -10.81 -7.95 2.98
C HIS A 109 -10.31 -6.59 3.48
N ILE A 110 -9.27 -6.62 4.32
CA ILE A 110 -8.57 -5.43 4.79
C ILE A 110 -7.22 -5.35 4.08
N CYS A 111 -6.90 -4.18 3.51
CA CYS A 111 -5.56 -3.92 2.98
C CYS A 111 -4.62 -3.25 3.99
N ASP A 112 -3.33 -3.47 3.75
CA ASP A 112 -2.21 -2.99 4.54
C ASP A 112 -1.87 -1.51 4.33
N VAL A 113 -2.31 -0.92 3.22
CA VAL A 113 -2.32 0.54 3.00
C VAL A 113 -3.63 0.89 2.29
N ALA A 114 -4.36 1.87 2.84
CA ALA A 114 -5.59 2.35 2.21
C ALA A 114 -5.29 2.99 0.84
N PRO A 115 -6.21 2.93 -0.14
CA PRO A 115 -6.10 3.71 -1.36
C PRO A 115 -6.09 5.21 -1.05
N PHE A 116 -5.26 5.98 -1.73
CA PHE A 116 -5.20 7.44 -1.56
C PHE A 116 -4.95 8.14 -2.89
N ILE A 117 -5.14 9.47 -2.92
CA ILE A 117 -4.95 10.28 -4.12
C ILE A 117 -3.66 11.10 -3.99
N VAL A 118 -2.80 11.02 -5.01
CA VAL A 118 -1.66 11.93 -5.21
C VAL A 118 -1.79 12.51 -6.60
N GLU A 119 -1.76 13.85 -6.72
CA GLU A 119 -1.83 14.54 -8.01
C GLU A 119 -2.97 14.01 -8.92
N GLU A 120 -4.17 13.90 -8.35
CA GLU A 120 -5.37 13.39 -9.05
C GLU A 120 -5.29 11.93 -9.53
N ARG A 121 -4.39 11.13 -8.96
CA ARG A 121 -4.21 9.73 -9.30
C ARG A 121 -4.39 8.88 -8.06
N THR A 122 -5.25 7.87 -8.17
CA THR A 122 -5.44 6.89 -7.09
C THR A 122 -4.26 5.94 -7.06
N PHE A 123 -3.57 5.92 -5.92
CA PHE A 123 -2.52 4.96 -5.61
C PHE A 123 -3.07 3.84 -4.74
N VAL A 124 -2.62 2.63 -5.04
CA VAL A 124 -3.00 1.41 -4.32
C VAL A 124 -1.78 0.52 -4.11
N PRO A 125 -1.75 -0.31 -3.05
CA PRO A 125 -0.84 -1.44 -2.98
C PRO A 125 -0.96 -2.33 -4.21
N LEU A 126 0.16 -2.63 -4.84
CA LEU A 126 0.22 -3.52 -5.98
C LEU A 126 -0.42 -4.90 -5.69
N ARG A 127 -0.37 -5.36 -4.45
CA ARG A 127 -1.04 -6.59 -3.98
C ARG A 127 -2.56 -6.56 -4.19
N ILE A 128 -3.21 -5.40 -4.09
CA ILE A 128 -4.63 -5.26 -4.41
C ILE A 128 -4.87 -5.72 -5.83
N ILE A 129 -4.07 -5.26 -6.80
CA ILE A 129 -4.18 -5.64 -8.20
C ILE A 129 -3.99 -7.15 -8.40
N SER A 130 -2.96 -7.75 -7.78
CA SER A 130 -2.74 -9.20 -7.83
C SER A 130 -3.99 -9.97 -7.41
N ASN A 131 -4.55 -9.61 -6.26
CA ASN A 131 -5.72 -10.27 -5.70
C ASN A 131 -7.00 -10.00 -6.53
N VAL A 132 -7.19 -8.78 -7.02
CA VAL A 132 -8.36 -8.38 -7.84
C VAL A 132 -8.38 -9.14 -9.16
N LEU A 133 -7.22 -9.20 -9.83
CA LEU A 133 -7.13 -9.65 -11.21
C LEU A 133 -6.61 -11.08 -11.34
N GLY A 134 -6.28 -11.74 -10.22
CA GLY A 134 -5.82 -13.12 -10.16
C GLY A 134 -4.46 -13.33 -10.82
N VAL A 135 -3.59 -12.33 -10.83
CA VAL A 135 -2.30 -12.38 -11.52
C VAL A 135 -1.15 -12.61 -10.54
N SER A 136 -0.15 -13.39 -10.95
CA SER A 136 1.06 -13.58 -10.15
C SER A 136 1.90 -12.30 -10.16
N ILE A 137 2.46 -11.97 -8.99
CA ILE A 137 3.40 -10.86 -8.83
C ILE A 137 4.62 -11.38 -8.08
N ASP A 138 5.75 -11.38 -8.78
CA ASP A 138 7.06 -11.70 -8.21
C ASP A 138 7.90 -10.43 -8.14
N ARG A 139 8.70 -10.30 -7.08
CA ARG A 139 9.56 -9.14 -6.87
C ARG A 139 11.00 -9.58 -6.73
N ASP A 140 11.86 -9.05 -7.59
CA ASP A 140 13.30 -9.07 -7.39
C ASP A 140 13.71 -7.80 -6.63
N ASN A 141 14.27 -7.98 -5.43
CA ASN A 141 14.69 -6.88 -4.58
C ASN A 141 16.06 -6.31 -4.96
N ILE A 142 16.91 -7.10 -5.60
CA ILE A 142 18.26 -6.71 -6.05
C ILE A 142 18.11 -5.83 -7.29
N GLU A 143 17.37 -6.32 -8.29
CA GLU A 143 17.12 -5.60 -9.54
C GLU A 143 16.00 -4.55 -9.44
N ARG A 144 15.28 -4.53 -8.30
CA ARG A 144 14.10 -3.67 -8.05
C ARG A 144 13.06 -3.82 -9.16
N THR A 145 12.86 -5.05 -9.62
CA THR A 145 11.97 -5.40 -10.72
C THR A 145 10.74 -6.12 -10.19
N ILE A 146 9.58 -5.66 -10.62
CA ILE A 146 8.29 -6.29 -10.40
C ILE A 146 7.92 -7.06 -11.67
N TYR A 147 7.77 -8.37 -11.53
CA TYR A 147 7.30 -9.26 -12.59
C TYR A 147 5.82 -9.52 -12.37
N ILE A 148 5.02 -9.20 -13.38
CA ILE A 148 3.59 -9.47 -13.41
C ILE A 148 3.36 -10.49 -14.52
N ASP A 149 2.83 -11.65 -14.15
CA ASP A 149 2.53 -12.74 -15.07
C ASP A 149 1.01 -12.97 -15.08
N THR A 150 0.38 -12.65 -16.21
CA THR A 150 -1.07 -12.80 -16.39
C THR A 150 -1.47 -14.21 -16.79
N LEU A 151 -0.50 -15.05 -17.19
CA LEU A 151 -0.71 -16.45 -17.56
C LEU A 151 -0.65 -17.36 -16.32
N LYS A 152 0.04 -16.90 -15.27
CA LYS A 152 0.04 -17.55 -13.95
C LYS A 152 -1.06 -16.97 -13.07
N LEU A 153 -2.09 -17.79 -12.84
CA LEU A 153 -3.12 -17.45 -11.89
C LEU A 153 -2.58 -17.53 -10.46
N SER A 154 -2.88 -16.50 -9.67
CA SER A 154 -2.65 -16.48 -8.23
C SER A 154 -3.99 -16.62 -7.50
N ASN A 155 -4.03 -17.43 -6.44
CA ASN A 155 -5.21 -17.57 -5.58
C ASN A 155 -5.45 -16.35 -4.68
N GLY A 156 -4.68 -15.27 -4.87
CA GLY A 156 -4.70 -14.10 -4.01
C GLY A 156 -3.95 -14.37 -2.71
N THR A 157 -3.10 -13.42 -2.31
CA THR A 157 -2.38 -13.49 -1.03
C THR A 157 -3.07 -12.61 -0.01
N PRO A 158 -3.41 -13.10 1.20
CA PRO A 158 -3.90 -12.27 2.28
C PRO A 158 -2.97 -11.07 2.52
N PHE A 159 -3.54 -9.91 2.88
CA PHE A 159 -2.73 -8.74 3.24
C PHE A 159 -1.99 -8.94 4.57
N TYR A 160 -2.55 -9.79 5.42
CA TYR A 160 -2.06 -10.10 6.75
C TYR A 160 -2.00 -11.62 6.91
N ASP A 161 -0.92 -12.09 7.51
CA ASP A 161 -0.70 -13.49 7.83
C ASP A 161 -1.33 -13.86 9.16
N LEU A 162 -2.66 -13.76 9.25
CA LEU A 162 -3.42 -14.14 10.44
C LEU A 162 -4.72 -14.81 10.01
N ASN A 163 -5.13 -15.83 10.76
CA ASN A 163 -6.43 -16.46 10.62
C ASN A 163 -7.26 -16.19 11.88
N ILE A 164 -8.58 -16.08 11.71
CA ILE A 164 -9.51 -16.12 12.83
C ILE A 164 -10.14 -17.51 12.80
N ASP A 165 -9.78 -18.37 13.73
CA ASP A 165 -10.06 -19.81 13.64
C ASP A 165 -11.49 -20.16 14.10
N THR A 166 -12.17 -19.25 14.78
CA THR A 166 -13.48 -19.49 15.43
C THR A 166 -14.68 -18.93 14.67
N ILE A 167 -14.45 -18.26 13.52
CA ILE A 167 -15.52 -17.71 12.69
C ILE A 167 -15.34 -18.11 11.24
N GLU A 168 -16.44 -18.48 10.60
CA GLU A 168 -16.49 -18.76 9.18
C GLU A 168 -16.97 -17.54 8.39
N PRO A 169 -16.53 -17.35 7.12
CA PRO A 169 -17.07 -16.33 6.25
C PRO A 169 -18.61 -16.41 6.17
N ARG A 170 -19.28 -15.25 6.28
CA ARG A 170 -20.75 -15.11 6.25
C ARG A 170 -21.49 -15.73 7.44
N GLN A 171 -20.78 -16.19 8.47
CA GLN A 171 -21.40 -16.67 9.70
C GLN A 171 -22.18 -15.54 10.39
N ARG A 172 -23.41 -15.84 10.81
CA ARG A 172 -24.16 -14.97 11.72
C ARG A 172 -23.61 -15.15 13.13
N ILE A 173 -23.10 -14.08 13.70
CA ILE A 173 -22.71 -14.03 15.11
C ILE A 173 -23.90 -13.54 15.94
N SER A 174 -24.28 -14.29 16.97
CA SER A 174 -25.33 -13.92 17.91
C SER A 174 -24.83 -14.09 19.35
N GLY A 175 -24.90 -13.01 20.14
CA GLY A 175 -24.43 -13.02 21.51
C GLY A 175 -22.90 -12.93 21.63
N ILE A 176 -22.37 -13.32 22.79
CA ILE A 176 -20.93 -13.32 23.07
C ILE A 176 -20.28 -14.49 22.33
N THR A 177 -19.20 -14.22 21.60
CA THR A 177 -18.45 -15.23 20.85
C THR A 177 -16.98 -15.12 21.19
N GLN A 178 -16.33 -16.26 21.43
CA GLN A 178 -14.89 -16.32 21.65
C GLN A 178 -14.16 -16.25 20.31
N LEU A 179 -13.14 -15.39 20.24
CA LEU A 179 -12.31 -15.22 19.05
C LEU A 179 -10.94 -15.81 19.33
N GLN A 180 -10.49 -16.74 18.49
CA GLN A 180 -9.13 -17.23 18.48
C GLN A 180 -8.46 -16.85 17.18
N ILE A 181 -7.16 -16.57 17.26
CA ILE A 181 -6.35 -16.29 16.09
C ILE A 181 -5.16 -17.23 16.06
N SER A 182 -4.76 -17.60 14.85
CA SER A 182 -3.54 -18.32 14.58
C SER A 182 -2.66 -17.53 13.61
N PHE A 183 -1.35 -17.66 13.80
CA PHE A 183 -0.36 -17.19 12.85
C PHE A 183 0.20 -18.41 12.10
N PRO A 184 0.45 -18.32 10.79
CA PRO A 184 1.11 -19.40 10.05
C PRO A 184 2.46 -19.76 10.70
N GLU A 185 2.83 -21.05 10.65
CA GLU A 185 4.07 -21.55 11.25
C GLU A 185 5.30 -20.74 10.83
N GLY A 186 6.16 -20.42 11.80
CA GLY A 186 7.40 -19.67 11.58
C GLY A 186 7.26 -18.15 11.51
N LYS A 187 6.04 -17.60 11.65
CA LYS A 187 5.83 -16.15 11.76
C LYS A 187 5.70 -15.73 13.22
N ALA A 188 6.80 -15.25 13.80
CA ALA A 188 6.75 -14.52 15.06
C ALA A 188 6.13 -13.14 14.83
N THR A 189 5.15 -12.76 15.64
CA THR A 189 4.65 -11.39 15.70
C THR A 189 5.25 -10.68 16.91
N ASP A 190 5.68 -9.44 16.70
CA ASP A 190 6.06 -8.51 17.78
C ASP A 190 4.86 -7.68 18.25
N ALA A 191 3.65 -8.05 17.82
CA ALA A 191 2.43 -7.37 18.22
C ALA A 191 2.22 -7.46 19.73
N THR A 192 2.20 -6.31 20.39
CA THR A 192 1.89 -6.19 21.81
C THR A 192 0.39 -6.22 22.10
N GLU A 193 -0.44 -5.96 21.09
CA GLU A 193 -1.88 -5.88 21.19
C GLU A 193 -2.54 -6.40 19.92
N ILE A 194 -3.64 -7.14 20.07
CA ILE A 194 -4.53 -7.56 18.98
C ILE A 194 -5.86 -6.83 19.18
N LYS A 195 -6.35 -6.16 18.14
CA LYS A 195 -7.67 -5.51 18.12
C LYS A 195 -8.56 -6.21 17.11
N PHE A 196 -9.76 -6.58 17.54
CA PHE A 196 -10.81 -7.04 16.65
C PHE A 196 -11.72 -5.86 16.33
N LEU A 197 -11.85 -5.55 15.04
CA LEU A 197 -12.70 -4.48 14.54
C LEU A 197 -13.95 -5.07 13.92
N LEU A 198 -15.11 -4.55 14.30
CA LEU A 198 -16.36 -4.78 13.59
C LEU A 198 -16.59 -3.60 12.66
N LEU A 199 -16.51 -3.83 11.36
CA LEU A 199 -16.67 -2.81 10.33
C LEU A 199 -18.03 -2.93 9.66
N GLU A 200 -18.68 -1.79 9.45
CA GLU A 200 -19.91 -1.68 8.68
C GLU A 200 -19.56 -1.43 7.20
N PRO A 201 -20.02 -2.30 6.26
CA PRO A 201 -19.63 -2.21 4.86
C PRO A 201 -20.03 -0.90 4.15
N GLU A 202 -21.19 -0.35 4.51
CA GLU A 202 -21.74 0.84 3.84
C GLU A 202 -20.95 2.10 4.23
N THR A 203 -20.66 2.27 5.51
CA THR A 203 -19.94 3.43 6.05
C THR A 203 -18.43 3.26 5.99
N ARG A 204 -17.92 2.03 5.83
CA ARG A 204 -16.50 1.65 5.93
C ARG A 204 -15.88 1.95 7.29
N GLN A 205 -16.71 2.28 8.29
CA GLN A 205 -16.30 2.61 9.64
C GLN A 205 -16.60 1.45 10.57
N GLY A 206 -16.03 1.50 11.77
CA GLY A 206 -16.30 0.48 12.76
C GLY A 206 -15.66 0.75 14.10
N VAL A 207 -15.90 -0.17 15.02
CA VAL A 207 -15.48 -0.07 16.41
C VAL A 207 -14.63 -1.27 16.80
N VAL A 208 -13.75 -1.05 17.78
CA VAL A 208 -13.01 -2.15 18.42
C VAL A 208 -14.00 -2.89 19.32
N VAL A 209 -14.26 -4.15 19.02
CA VAL A 209 -15.20 -5.00 19.77
C VAL A 209 -14.51 -5.94 20.75
N ALA A 210 -13.23 -6.22 20.54
CA ALA A 210 -12.42 -6.99 21.47
C ALA A 210 -10.94 -6.61 21.38
N ARG A 211 -10.21 -6.84 22.47
CA ARG A 211 -8.76 -6.69 22.56
C ARG A 211 -8.17 -7.96 23.15
N GLY A 212 -7.07 -8.41 22.58
CA GLY A 212 -6.28 -9.54 23.08
C GLY A 212 -4.83 -9.13 23.32
N THR A 213 -4.16 -9.88 24.17
CA THR A 213 -2.69 -9.81 24.33
C THR A 213 -2.08 -11.05 23.69
N TYR A 214 -1.01 -10.87 22.94
CA TYR A 214 -0.22 -11.97 22.43
C TYR A 214 0.94 -12.19 23.41
N ASN A 215 0.82 -13.23 24.24
CA ASN A 215 1.90 -13.65 25.13
C ASN A 215 2.74 -14.68 24.37
N ARG A 216 4.02 -14.38 24.17
CA ARG A 216 5.01 -15.31 23.62
C ARG A 216 5.18 -16.54 24.50
#